data_AF-A0A7X5RCU8-F1
#
_entry.id   AF-A0A7X5RCU8-F1
#
_cell.length_a   1.000
_cell.length_b   1.000
_cell.length_c   1.000
_cell.angle_alpha   90.00
_cell.angle_beta   90.00
_cell.angle_gamma   90.00
#
_symmetry.space_group_name_H-M   'P 1'
#
loop_
_entity.id
_entity.type
_entity.pdbx_description
1 polymer ?
#
loop_
_entity_poly.entity_id
_entity_poly.type
_entity_poly.pdbx_seq_one_letter_code
_entity_poly.pdbx_strand_id
1 'polypeptide(L)'
;MMKMEVQMDEKKIKQSGAYSVEQINTMVSEVAKKKGITKKNENGLFIGNGDDKDFSNFGLMVLYLKKQEWFLPFVKTWVLYVGDEVDDLAKHYKRKLNIG
;
A
#
# COMPACT_ATOMS: atom_id res chain seq x y z
N MET A 1 16.84 -6.33 -0.42
CA MET A 1 15.50 -6.93 -0.62
C MET A 1 14.47 -5.83 -0.47
N MET A 2 13.54 -5.69 -1.41
CA MET A 2 12.51 -4.64 -1.35
C MET A 2 11.31 -5.08 -0.51
N LYS A 3 10.68 -4.14 0.18
CA LYS A 3 9.45 -4.39 0.94
C LYS A 3 8.58 -3.15 0.96
N MET A 4 7.27 -3.33 1.06
CA MET A 4 6.31 -2.23 1.17
C MET A 4 5.38 -2.50 2.34
N GLU A 5 5.30 -1.55 3.27
CA GLU A 5 4.35 -1.58 4.36
C GLU A 5 3.09 -0.82 3.94
N VAL A 6 1.94 -1.47 4.07
CA VAL A 6 0.63 -0.87 3.82
C VAL A 6 -0.29 -1.21 4.99
N GLN A 7 -0.65 -0.20 5.78
CA GLN A 7 -1.60 -0.33 6.87
C GLN A 7 -2.72 0.68 6.68
N MET A 8 -3.95 0.21 6.83
CA MET A 8 -5.14 1.03 6.69
C MET A 8 -5.61 1.58 8.04
N ASP A 9 -6.15 2.78 8.04
CA ASP A 9 -6.78 3.42 9.19
C ASP A 9 -8.18 2.81 9.39
N GLU A 10 -8.22 1.74 10.16
CA GLU A 10 -9.46 1.04 10.47
C GLU A 10 -10.53 1.94 11.08
N LYS A 11 -10.13 2.96 11.86
CA LYS A 11 -11.06 3.87 12.50
C LYS A 11 -11.73 4.75 11.44
N LYS A 12 -10.96 5.36 10.53
CA LYS A 12 -11.51 6.14 9.42
C LYS A 12 -12.41 5.29 8.51
N ILE A 13 -12.01 4.05 8.24
CA ILE A 13 -12.81 3.11 7.43
C ILE A 13 -14.16 2.85 8.10
N LYS A 14 -14.17 2.41 9.37
CA LYS A 14 -15.39 2.12 10.13
C LYS A 14 -16.30 3.35 10.25
N GLN A 15 -15.72 4.54 10.43
CA GLN A 15 -16.47 5.80 10.49
C GLN A 15 -17.09 6.22 9.15
N SER A 16 -16.44 5.90 8.03
CA SER A 16 -16.96 6.26 6.70
C SER A 16 -18.24 5.50 6.33
N GLY A 17 -18.41 4.28 6.85
CA GLY A 17 -19.50 3.37 6.47
C GLY A 17 -19.45 2.86 5.02
N ALA A 18 -18.52 3.35 4.19
CA ALA A 18 -18.43 3.00 2.77
C ALA A 18 -17.79 1.63 2.51
N TYR A 19 -16.95 1.16 3.44
CA TYR A 19 -16.22 -0.09 3.32
C TYR A 19 -16.06 -0.78 4.68
N SER A 20 -15.90 -2.09 4.68
CA SER A 20 -15.36 -2.82 5.83
C SER A 20 -13.82 -2.84 5.80
N VAL A 21 -13.21 -3.00 6.98
CA VAL A 21 -11.75 -3.17 7.09
C VAL A 21 -11.27 -4.39 6.31
N GLU A 22 -12.02 -5.49 6.41
CA GLU A 22 -11.73 -6.74 5.70
C GLU A 22 -11.74 -6.55 4.18
N GLN A 23 -12.77 -5.85 3.66
CA GLN A 23 -12.90 -5.56 2.22
C GLN A 23 -11.70 -4.77 1.71
N ILE A 24 -11.32 -3.69 2.39
CA ILE A 24 -10.17 -2.88 1.96
C ILE A 24 -8.86 -3.68 2.03
N ASN A 25 -8.62 -4.41 3.12
CA ASN A 25 -7.41 -5.23 3.24
C ASN A 25 -7.34 -6.33 2.16
N THR A 26 -8.50 -6.86 1.75
CA THR A 26 -8.61 -7.81 0.64
C THR A 26 -8.24 -7.13 -0.68
N MET A 27 -8.82 -5.96 -0.99
CA MET A 27 -8.51 -5.20 -2.19
C MET A 27 -7.01 -4.87 -2.30
N VAL A 28 -6.36 -4.45 -1.21
CA VAL A 28 -4.90 -4.20 -1.20
C VAL A 28 -4.12 -5.48 -1.51
N SER A 29 -4.52 -6.60 -0.91
CA SER A 29 -3.87 -7.90 -1.12
C SER A 29 -4.04 -8.40 -2.56
N GLU A 30 -5.21 -8.18 -3.16
CA GLU A 30 -5.46 -8.49 -4.58
C GLU A 30 -4.63 -7.64 -5.53
N VAL A 31 -4.46 -6.35 -5.23
CA VAL A 31 -3.60 -5.46 -6.02
C VAL A 31 -2.16 -5.99 -6.00
N ALA A 32 -1.63 -6.31 -4.82
CA ALA A 32 -0.28 -6.88 -4.69
C ALA A 32 -0.14 -8.18 -5.51
N LYS A 33 -1.09 -9.12 -5.37
CA LYS A 33 -1.11 -10.39 -6.11
C LYS A 33 -1.14 -10.16 -7.63
N LYS A 34 -1.98 -9.24 -8.12
CA LYS A 34 -2.08 -8.88 -9.54
C LYS A 34 -0.79 -8.25 -10.08
N LYS A 35 0.06 -7.69 -9.22
CA LYS A 35 1.38 -7.15 -9.57
C LYS A 35 2.54 -8.12 -9.31
N GLY A 36 2.25 -9.38 -9.03
CA GLY A 36 3.28 -10.41 -8.83
C GLY A 36 3.93 -10.40 -7.45
N ILE A 37 3.39 -9.63 -6.50
CA ILE A 37 3.87 -9.60 -5.11
C ILE A 37 3.03 -10.60 -4.31
N THR A 38 3.62 -11.74 -3.97
CA THR A 38 2.89 -12.87 -3.37
C THR A 38 3.18 -13.05 -1.89
N LYS A 39 4.31 -12.52 -1.38
CA LYS A 39 4.69 -12.61 0.02
C LYS A 39 4.12 -11.43 0.80
N LYS A 40 3.32 -11.73 1.82
CA LYS A 40 2.73 -10.76 2.74
C LYS A 40 2.78 -11.33 4.16
N ASN A 41 3.08 -10.52 5.17
CA ASN A 41 2.86 -10.90 6.58
C ASN A 41 1.51 -10.38 7.11
N GLU A 42 1.14 -10.80 8.31
CA GLU A 42 -0.13 -10.40 8.96
C GLU A 42 -0.23 -8.89 9.21
N ASN A 43 0.91 -8.18 9.31
CA ASN A 43 0.99 -6.75 9.63
C ASN A 43 0.90 -5.83 8.40
N GLY A 44 0.58 -6.36 7.22
CA GLY A 44 0.49 -5.56 5.99
C GLY A 44 1.84 -5.26 5.33
N LEU A 45 2.90 -6.00 5.69
CA LEU A 45 4.19 -5.92 5.02
C LEU A 45 4.21 -6.86 3.82
N PHE A 46 4.33 -6.28 2.64
CA PHE A 46 4.58 -6.97 1.38
C PHE A 46 6.08 -7.11 1.14
N ILE A 47 6.54 -8.32 0.83
CA ILE A 47 7.97 -8.63 0.66
C ILE A 47 8.22 -8.99 -0.80
N GLY A 48 9.30 -8.44 -1.37
CA GLY A 48 9.75 -8.80 -2.69
C GLY A 48 10.06 -10.30 -2.82
N ASN A 49 9.98 -10.81 -4.04
CA ASN A 49 10.29 -12.20 -4.35
C ASN A 49 11.80 -12.48 -4.28
N GLY A 50 12.64 -11.44 -4.35
CA GLY A 50 14.09 -11.51 -4.43
C GLY A 50 14.61 -11.56 -5.86
N ASP A 51 13.79 -11.16 -6.83
CA ASP A 51 14.12 -11.15 -8.26
C ASP A 51 14.23 -9.71 -8.81
N ASP A 52 14.66 -9.58 -10.06
CA ASP A 52 14.84 -8.32 -10.77
C ASP A 52 13.52 -7.58 -11.07
N LYS A 53 12.37 -8.25 -10.92
CA LYS A 53 11.05 -7.67 -11.18
C LYS A 53 10.49 -6.94 -9.97
N ASP A 54 11.00 -7.18 -8.76
CA ASP A 54 10.51 -6.57 -7.53
C ASP A 54 10.37 -5.05 -7.62
N PHE A 55 11.38 -4.36 -8.17
CA PHE A 55 11.33 -2.91 -8.34
C PHE A 55 10.17 -2.47 -9.22
N SER A 56 10.01 -3.12 -10.37
CA SER A 56 8.93 -2.84 -11.31
C SER A 56 7.55 -3.19 -10.73
N ASN A 57 7.44 -4.30 -10.00
CA ASN A 57 6.20 -4.78 -9.40
C ASN A 57 5.71 -3.83 -8.30
N PHE A 58 6.59 -3.42 -7.39
CA PHE A 58 6.26 -2.42 -6.37
C PHE A 58 5.95 -1.06 -7.02
N GLY A 59 6.72 -0.64 -8.02
CA GLY A 59 6.43 0.58 -8.77
C GLY A 59 5.03 0.58 -9.40
N LEU A 60 4.63 -0.53 -10.02
CA LEU A 60 3.28 -0.70 -10.59
C LEU A 60 2.19 -0.70 -9.51
N MET A 61 2.45 -1.28 -8.34
CA MET A 61 1.55 -1.20 -7.19
C MET A 61 1.39 0.26 -6.72
N VAL A 62 2.48 1.03 -6.64
CA VAL A 62 2.43 2.46 -6.29
C VAL A 62 1.62 3.27 -7.29
N LEU A 63 1.90 3.09 -8.59
CA LEU A 63 1.22 3.82 -9.66
C LEU A 63 -0.28 3.52 -9.71
N TYR A 64 -0.69 2.31 -9.32
CA TYR A 64 -2.09 1.92 -9.23
C TYR A 64 -2.76 2.53 -7.99
N LEU A 65 -2.20 2.29 -6.79
CA LEU A 65 -2.80 2.68 -5.52
C LEU A 65 -2.95 4.19 -5.36
N LYS A 66 -1.99 4.99 -5.86
CA LYS A 66 -2.07 6.46 -5.78
C LYS A 66 -3.26 7.07 -6.54
N LYS A 67 -3.88 6.32 -7.45
CA LYS A 67 -5.03 6.74 -8.25
C LYS A 67 -6.37 6.25 -7.69
N GLN A 68 -6.34 5.47 -6.61
CA GLN A 68 -7.54 4.89 -6.04
C GLN A 68 -8.14 5.81 -4.98
N GLU A 69 -9.37 6.27 -5.21
CA GLU A 69 -10.12 7.12 -4.27
C GLU A 69 -10.35 6.43 -2.92
N TRP A 70 -10.48 5.09 -2.93
CA TRP A 70 -10.63 4.29 -1.72
C TRP A 70 -9.33 4.09 -0.93
N PHE A 71 -8.16 4.46 -1.45
CA PHE A 71 -6.89 4.14 -0.82
C PHE A 71 -6.33 5.30 0.01
N LEU A 72 -6.06 6.44 -0.62
CA LEU A 72 -5.35 7.56 0.02
C LEU A 72 -6.05 8.16 1.24
N PRO A 73 -7.39 8.29 1.29
CA PRO A 73 -8.10 8.78 2.48
C PRO A 73 -8.01 7.82 3.68
N PHE A 74 -7.88 6.52 3.41
CA PHE A 74 -7.93 5.47 4.42
C PHE A 74 -6.57 4.84 4.74
N VAL A 75 -5.49 5.16 4.02
CA VAL A 75 -4.17 4.61 4.34
C VAL A 75 -3.56 5.34 5.53
N LYS A 76 -3.09 4.58 6.53
CA LYS A 76 -2.36 5.09 7.70
C LYS A 76 -0.84 5.08 7.45
N THR A 77 -0.33 3.91 7.04
CA THR A 77 1.09 3.70 6.74
C THR A 77 1.21 3.25 5.30
N TRP A 78 2.05 3.93 4.52
CA TRP A 78 2.41 3.49 3.17
C TRP A 78 3.86 3.83 2.90
N VAL A 79 4.73 2.85 3.12
CA VAL A 79 6.19 3.06 3.09
C VAL A 79 6.84 2.02 2.19
N LEU A 80 7.66 2.47 1.24
CA LEU A 80 8.47 1.61 0.39
C LEU A 80 9.91 1.62 0.88
N TYR A 81 10.47 0.43 1.07
CA TYR A 81 11.87 0.25 1.48
C TYR A 81 12.64 -0.38 0.31
N VAL A 82 13.71 0.27 -0.13
CA VAL A 82 14.55 -0.14 -1.26
C VAL A 82 16.00 -0.24 -0.80
N GLY A 83 16.36 -1.40 -0.25
CA GLY A 83 17.65 -1.51 0.46
C GLY A 83 17.59 -0.68 1.74
N ASP A 84 18.52 0.27 1.87
CA ASP A 84 18.59 1.20 3.01
C ASP A 84 17.75 2.48 2.80
N GLU A 85 17.23 2.68 1.57
CA GLU A 85 16.39 3.82 1.24
C GLU A 85 14.94 3.60 1.69
N VAL A 86 14.32 4.66 2.21
CA VAL A 86 12.94 4.65 2.71
C VAL A 86 12.14 5.79 2.09
N ASP A 87 11.04 5.46 1.41
CA ASP A 87 10.11 6.43 0.84
C ASP A 87 8.74 6.34 1.51
N ASP A 88 8.37 7.41 2.23
CA ASP A 88 7.05 7.58 2.83
C ASP A 88 6.05 8.11 1.78
N LEU A 89 5.47 7.15 1.07
CA LEU A 89 4.52 7.38 0.00
C LEU A 89 3.21 7.98 0.52
N ALA A 90 2.76 7.61 1.72
CA ALA A 90 1.56 8.20 2.34
C ALA A 90 1.76 9.71 2.50
N LYS A 91 2.86 10.13 3.12
CA LYS A 91 3.20 11.55 3.30
C LYS A 91 3.38 12.26 1.95
N HIS A 92 4.07 11.63 1.00
CA HIS A 92 4.29 12.21 -0.33
C HIS A 92 2.97 12.52 -1.05
N TYR A 93 2.07 11.55 -1.14
CA TYR A 93 0.83 11.68 -1.93
C TYR A 93 -0.28 12.42 -1.20
N LYS A 94 -0.39 12.29 0.13
CA LYS A 94 -1.35 13.09 0.91
C LYS A 94 -1.05 14.58 0.84
N ARG A 95 0.23 14.98 0.92
CA ARG A 95 0.64 16.38 0.76
C ARG A 95 0.26 16.93 -0.62
N LYS A 96 0.43 16.14 -1.69
CA LYS A 96 0.07 16.55 -3.06
C LYS A 96 -1.44 16.77 -3.25
N LEU A 97 -2.27 16.07 -2.48
CA LEU A 97 -3.72 16.15 -2.55
C LEU A 97 -4.34 17.00 -1.44
N ASN A 98 -3.53 17.62 -0.58
CA ASN A 98 -3.96 18.37 0.60
C ASN A 98 -4.87 17.55 1.55
N ILE A 99 -4.59 16.25 1.67
CA ILE A 99 -5.31 15.32 2.56
C ILE A 99 -4.56 15.27 3.91
N GLY A 100 -5.25 15.59 5.00
CA GLY A 100 -4.75 15.50 6.38
C GLY A 100 -4.69 14.08 6.94
#